data_AF-A0A7S2N108-F1
#
_entry.id   AF-A0A7S2N108-F1
#
_cell.length_a   1.000
_cell.length_b   1.000
_cell.length_c   1.000
_cell.angle_alpha   90.00
_cell.angle_beta   90.00
_cell.angle_gamma   90.00
#
_symmetry.space_group_name_H-M   'P 1'
#
loop_
_entity.id
_entity.type
_entity.pdbx_description
1 polymer ?
#
loop_
_entity_poly.entity_id
_entity_poly.type
_entity_poly.pdbx_seq_one_letter_code
_entity_poly.pdbx_strand_id
1 'polypeptide(L)'
;CCRRCQKRPRRWVALFAGLFVVAASALTSTWVVRALNSHEKPRPPSSCVTAQNGTATCQQFEIYGMHLFDAATGTAQMDVMDTEQDCCQGCDELEGCQAWMFERAARRCRWIRFLEDPCVRNPGDLRCRCLTHFGTVFGFKPTGRII
;
A
#
# COMPACT_ATOMS: atom_id res chain seq x y z
N CYS A 1 10.46 -79.18 13.64
CA CYS A 1 9.51 -78.07 13.38
C CYS A 1 9.91 -76.85 14.21
N CYS A 2 10.41 -75.80 13.56
CA CYS A 2 10.98 -74.60 14.19
C CYS A 2 9.95 -73.79 14.99
N ARG A 3 10.03 -73.86 16.31
CA ARG A 3 9.39 -72.93 17.25
C ARG A 3 10.36 -71.78 17.58
N ARG A 4 10.51 -70.81 16.68
CA ARG A 4 11.04 -69.48 17.03
C ARG A 4 10.73 -68.48 15.93
N CYS A 5 10.55 -67.23 16.39
CA CYS A 5 10.55 -66.00 15.61
C CYS A 5 9.23 -65.57 14.96
N GLN A 6 8.30 -65.11 15.79
CA GLN A 6 7.49 -63.94 15.43
C GLN A 6 6.92 -63.28 16.70
N LYS A 7 7.77 -62.53 17.42
CA LYS A 7 7.32 -61.53 18.37
C LYS A 7 8.11 -60.25 18.17
N ARG A 8 7.49 -59.33 17.41
CA ARG A 8 7.30 -57.88 17.70
C ARG A 8 7.47 -57.01 16.45
N PRO A 9 6.42 -56.25 16.11
CA PRO A 9 6.60 -54.90 15.58
C PRO A 9 5.90 -53.83 16.45
N ARG A 10 5.33 -54.20 17.61
CA ARG A 10 4.51 -53.30 18.44
C ARG A 10 5.28 -52.06 18.97
N ARG A 11 6.61 -52.15 19.10
CA ARG A 11 7.45 -51.00 19.50
C ARG A 11 7.71 -50.02 18.34
N TRP A 12 7.79 -50.52 17.10
CA TRP A 12 8.01 -49.67 15.92
C TRP A 12 6.76 -48.86 15.57
N VAL A 13 5.58 -49.47 15.69
CA VAL A 13 4.30 -48.76 15.49
C VAL A 13 4.12 -47.61 16.48
N ALA A 14 4.48 -47.81 17.76
CA ALA A 14 4.40 -46.76 18.77
C ALA A 14 5.37 -45.59 18.51
N LEU A 15 6.58 -45.89 18.01
CA LEU A 15 7.57 -44.85 17.69
C LEU A 15 7.13 -44.00 16.48
N PHE A 16 6.64 -44.63 15.41
CA PHE A 16 6.14 -43.89 14.26
C PHE A 16 4.91 -43.04 14.61
N ALA A 17 3.97 -43.57 15.38
CA ALA A 17 2.81 -42.82 15.84
C ALA A 17 3.22 -41.57 16.65
N GLY A 18 4.19 -41.70 17.56
CA GLY A 18 4.72 -40.56 18.32
C GLY A 18 5.36 -39.49 17.43
N LEU A 19 6.15 -39.90 16.42
CA LEU A 19 6.80 -38.99 15.47
C LEU A 19 5.79 -38.22 14.61
N PHE A 20 4.71 -38.88 14.16
CA PHE A 20 3.64 -38.23 13.43
C PHE A 20 2.88 -37.20 14.27
N VAL A 21 2.62 -37.48 15.55
CA VAL A 21 1.95 -36.53 16.45
C VAL A 21 2.79 -35.28 16.67
N VAL A 22 4.11 -35.42 16.84
CA VAL A 22 5.04 -34.29 16.99
C VAL A 22 5.15 -33.47 15.70
N ALA A 23 5.22 -34.13 14.55
CA ALA A 23 5.26 -33.43 13.26
C ALA A 23 3.94 -32.68 12.97
N ALA A 24 2.79 -33.32 13.27
CA ALA A 24 1.49 -32.70 13.10
C ALA A 24 1.29 -31.48 14.01
N SER A 25 1.74 -31.54 15.27
CA SER A 25 1.64 -30.39 16.19
C SER A 25 2.56 -29.21 15.80
N ALA A 26 3.72 -29.49 15.21
CA ALA A 26 4.61 -28.46 14.67
C ALA A 26 4.00 -27.77 13.42
N LEU A 27 3.29 -28.53 12.57
CA LEU A 27 2.64 -27.97 11.38
C LEU A 27 1.39 -27.15 11.72
N THR A 28 0.59 -27.58 12.70
CA THR A 28 -0.59 -26.81 13.12
C THR A 28 -0.19 -25.54 13.86
N SER A 29 0.84 -25.56 14.70
CA SER A 29 1.32 -24.36 15.40
C SER A 29 1.85 -23.29 14.44
N THR A 30 2.59 -23.67 13.40
CA THR A 30 3.08 -22.71 12.40
C THR A 30 1.95 -22.11 11.54
N TRP A 31 0.93 -22.89 11.19
CA TRP A 31 -0.26 -22.38 10.50
C TRP A 31 -1.07 -21.41 11.36
N VAL A 32 -1.28 -21.73 12.64
CA VAL A 32 -2.01 -20.84 13.58
C VAL A 32 -1.26 -19.53 13.77
N VAL A 33 0.07 -19.56 13.92
CA VAL A 33 0.87 -18.33 14.03
C VAL A 33 0.81 -17.51 12.74
N ARG A 34 0.80 -18.13 11.56
CA ARG A 34 0.63 -17.41 10.28
C ARG A 34 -0.77 -16.80 10.13
N ALA A 35 -1.81 -17.56 10.49
CA ALA A 35 -3.19 -17.10 10.40
C ALA A 35 -3.47 -15.96 11.39
N LEU A 36 -2.90 -16.01 12.59
CA LEU A 36 -3.03 -14.94 13.58
C LEU A 36 -2.14 -13.72 13.25
N ASN A 37 -0.98 -13.92 12.63
CA ASN A 37 -0.13 -12.82 12.16
C ASN A 37 -0.56 -12.21 10.82
N SER A 38 -1.64 -12.70 10.19
CA SER A 38 -2.33 -12.00 9.10
C SER A 38 -3.11 -10.79 9.61
N HIS A 39 -2.50 -9.99 10.48
CA HIS A 39 -2.96 -8.63 10.76
C HIS A 39 -2.78 -7.84 9.46
N GLU A 40 -3.85 -7.77 8.68
CA GLU A 40 -3.99 -6.81 7.59
C GLU A 40 -3.71 -5.44 8.22
N LYS A 41 -2.57 -4.84 7.85
CA LYS A 41 -2.21 -3.53 8.37
C LYS A 41 -3.37 -2.60 8.06
N PRO A 42 -3.86 -1.80 9.04
CA PRO A 42 -4.95 -0.87 8.79
C PRO A 42 -4.64 -0.07 7.54
N ARG A 43 -5.56 -0.10 6.56
CA ARG A 43 -5.39 0.68 5.34
C ARG A 43 -5.31 2.15 5.74
N PRO A 44 -4.33 2.90 5.23
CA PRO A 44 -4.29 4.33 5.49
C PRO A 44 -5.60 4.96 4.99
N PRO A 45 -6.05 6.06 5.62
CA PRO A 45 -7.19 6.80 5.10
C PRO A 45 -6.90 7.28 3.68
N SER A 46 -7.94 7.38 2.86
CA SER A 46 -7.84 7.85 1.48
C SER A 46 -7.22 9.24 1.42
N SER A 47 -6.41 9.53 0.40
CA SER A 47 -5.84 10.87 0.20
C SER A 47 -6.89 11.95 -0.03
N CYS A 48 -8.10 11.59 -0.45
CA CYS A 48 -9.22 12.51 -0.63
C CYS A 48 -9.58 13.25 0.67
N VAL A 49 -9.37 12.63 1.85
CA VAL A 49 -9.72 13.26 3.15
C VAL A 49 -8.81 14.44 3.50
N THR A 50 -7.68 14.57 2.81
CA THR A 50 -6.71 15.66 3.01
C THR A 50 -6.88 16.80 2.01
N ALA A 51 -7.89 16.71 1.14
CA ALA A 51 -8.19 17.73 0.16
C ALA A 51 -8.37 19.10 0.84
N GLN A 52 -7.59 20.08 0.39
CA GLN A 52 -7.62 21.44 0.88
C GLN A 52 -7.32 22.41 -0.26
N ASN A 53 -7.76 23.66 -0.13
CA ASN A 53 -7.37 24.70 -1.07
C ASN A 53 -5.85 24.91 -0.99
N GLY A 54 -5.18 24.90 -2.14
CA GLY A 54 -3.73 25.14 -2.18
C GLY A 54 -3.38 26.53 -1.64
N THR A 55 -2.59 26.57 -0.57
CA THR A 55 -2.06 27.79 0.08
C THR A 55 -0.58 27.51 0.48
N ALA A 56 0.32 28.51 0.50
CA ALA A 56 1.82 28.38 0.51
C ALA A 56 2.42 27.24 1.34
N THR A 57 3.52 26.53 1.00
CA THR A 57 4.63 26.64 0.00
C THR A 57 5.11 25.20 -0.29
N CYS A 58 5.56 24.86 -1.51
CA CYS A 58 6.02 23.50 -1.81
C CYS A 58 7.55 23.38 -1.94
N GLN A 59 8.09 22.33 -1.33
CA GLN A 59 9.44 21.84 -1.59
C GLN A 59 9.54 21.21 -2.99
N GLN A 60 10.74 20.89 -3.47
CA GLN A 60 10.93 20.31 -4.80
C GLN A 60 10.15 19.00 -4.98
N PHE A 61 9.42 18.93 -6.11
CA PHE A 61 8.61 17.78 -6.48
C PHE A 61 8.67 17.53 -7.98
N GLU A 62 8.30 16.32 -8.39
CA GLU A 62 8.10 15.94 -9.79
C GLU A 62 6.63 15.57 -10.04
N ILE A 63 6.18 15.78 -11.29
CA ILE A 63 4.89 15.26 -11.73
C ILE A 63 5.07 13.76 -11.95
N TYR A 64 4.34 12.98 -11.17
CA TYR A 64 4.37 11.54 -11.21
C TYR A 64 3.24 10.99 -12.10
N GLY A 65 3.41 9.76 -12.62
CA GLY A 65 2.40 9.12 -13.47
C GLY A 65 2.39 9.55 -14.93
N MET A 66 3.29 10.45 -15.39
CA MET A 66 3.42 10.76 -16.83
C MET A 66 3.82 9.54 -17.67
N HIS A 67 4.38 8.50 -17.04
CA HIS A 67 4.68 7.23 -17.70
C HIS A 67 3.43 6.40 -17.99
N LEU A 68 2.28 6.73 -17.40
CA LEU A 68 0.98 6.10 -17.65
C LEU A 68 0.27 6.75 -18.85
N PHE A 69 1.06 7.09 -19.86
CA PHE A 69 0.58 7.62 -21.12
C PHE A 69 0.12 6.46 -22.00
N ASP A 70 -1.14 6.49 -22.41
CA ASP A 70 -1.66 5.53 -23.37
C ASP A 70 -1.44 6.09 -24.79
N ALA A 71 -0.51 5.46 -25.52
CA ALA A 71 -0.22 5.82 -26.89
C ALA A 71 -1.39 5.54 -27.86
N ALA A 72 -2.31 4.64 -27.51
CA ALA A 72 -3.46 4.32 -28.34
C ALA A 72 -4.52 5.43 -28.31
N THR A 73 -4.76 6.05 -27.15
CA THR A 73 -5.70 7.16 -27.00
C THR A 73 -5.02 8.52 -27.13
N GLY A 74 -3.69 8.58 -27.00
CA GLY A 74 -2.92 9.83 -27.00
C GLY A 74 -3.13 10.66 -25.73
N THR A 75 -3.55 10.05 -24.63
CA THR A 75 -3.87 10.73 -23.36
C THR A 75 -3.10 10.14 -22.20
N ALA A 76 -2.64 10.98 -21.28
CA ALA A 76 -2.14 10.48 -20.00
C ALA A 76 -3.32 10.11 -19.10
N GLN A 77 -3.17 9.09 -18.24
CA GLN A 77 -4.25 8.68 -17.33
C GLN A 77 -4.75 9.84 -16.45
N MET A 78 -3.84 10.74 -16.05
CA MET A 78 -4.14 11.97 -15.31
C MET A 78 -5.00 12.98 -16.07
N ASP A 79 -5.00 12.96 -17.41
CA ASP A 79 -5.81 13.86 -18.25
C ASP A 79 -7.27 13.41 -18.35
N VAL A 80 -7.57 12.16 -17.96
CA VAL A 80 -8.93 11.59 -17.97
C VAL A 80 -9.65 11.83 -16.63
N MET A 81 -8.92 12.27 -15.60
CA MET A 81 -9.44 12.49 -14.24
C MET A 81 -10.07 13.88 -14.16
N ASP A 82 -11.36 13.96 -14.53
CA ASP A 82 -12.12 15.21 -14.66
C ASP A 82 -12.68 15.74 -13.33
N THR A 83 -12.56 14.98 -12.25
CA THR A 83 -13.05 15.39 -10.93
C THR A 83 -11.97 15.31 -9.86
N GLU A 84 -12.17 16.09 -8.79
CA GLU A 84 -11.33 16.06 -7.59
C GLU A 84 -11.27 14.65 -6.99
N GLN A 85 -12.39 13.93 -7.01
CA GLN A 85 -12.53 12.58 -6.49
C GLN A 85 -11.71 11.57 -7.29
N ASP A 86 -11.77 11.64 -8.62
CA ASP A 86 -11.03 10.72 -9.49
C ASP A 86 -9.52 10.95 -9.33
N CYS A 87 -9.11 12.22 -9.19
CA CYS A 87 -7.71 12.58 -9.03
C CYS A 87 -7.10 12.02 -7.73
N CYS A 88 -7.81 12.10 -6.61
CA CYS A 88 -7.32 11.58 -5.33
C CYS A 88 -7.37 10.05 -5.26
N GLN A 89 -8.41 9.41 -5.80
CA GLN A 89 -8.47 7.95 -5.88
C GLN A 89 -7.35 7.39 -6.75
N GLY A 90 -7.06 8.03 -7.89
CA GLY A 90 -5.93 7.64 -8.73
C GLY A 90 -4.58 7.72 -8.00
N CYS A 91 -4.39 8.71 -7.11
CA CYS A 91 -3.18 8.78 -6.28
C CYS A 91 -3.14 7.69 -5.18
N ASP A 92 -4.30 7.27 -4.67
CA ASP A 92 -4.38 6.16 -3.71
C ASP A 92 -3.95 4.84 -4.34
N GLU A 93 -4.34 4.60 -5.59
CA GLU A 93 -4.01 3.40 -6.38
C GLU A 93 -2.58 3.43 -6.94
N LEU A 94 -2.07 4.61 -7.28
CA LEU A 94 -0.76 4.75 -7.88
C LEU A 94 0.37 4.57 -6.86
N GLU A 95 1.17 3.52 -7.05
CA GLU A 95 2.36 3.27 -6.23
C GLU A 95 3.41 4.36 -6.43
N GLY A 96 3.82 4.99 -5.33
CA GLY A 96 4.78 6.10 -5.34
C GLY A 96 4.14 7.49 -5.44
N CYS A 97 2.82 7.60 -5.66
CA CYS A 97 2.12 8.87 -5.50
C CYS A 97 2.12 9.29 -4.02
N GLN A 98 2.55 10.52 -3.76
CA GLN A 98 2.62 11.09 -2.41
C GLN A 98 1.62 12.23 -2.21
N ALA A 99 1.31 12.95 -3.29
CA ALA A 99 0.34 14.03 -3.28
C ALA A 99 -0.33 14.20 -4.65
N TRP A 100 -1.38 15.01 -4.69
CA TRP A 100 -2.12 15.29 -5.90
C TRP A 100 -2.61 16.75 -5.91
N MET A 101 -2.80 17.28 -7.12
CA MET A 101 -3.40 18.59 -7.36
C MET A 101 -4.50 18.45 -8.40
N PHE A 102 -5.63 19.12 -8.16
CA PHE A 102 -6.72 19.19 -9.12
C PHE A 102 -7.07 20.65 -9.42
N GLU A 103 -6.83 21.07 -10.66
CA GLU A 103 -7.14 22.42 -11.14
C GLU A 103 -8.56 22.45 -11.70
N ARG A 104 -9.51 23.05 -10.97
CA ARG A 104 -10.94 22.99 -11.31
C ARG A 104 -11.29 23.62 -12.65
N ALA A 105 -10.63 24.73 -12.99
CA ALA A 105 -10.89 25.46 -14.23
C ALA A 105 -10.44 24.66 -15.47
N ALA A 106 -9.30 23.98 -15.37
CA ALA A 106 -8.74 23.18 -16.44
C ALA A 106 -9.21 21.72 -16.42
N ARG A 107 -9.91 21.29 -15.36
CA ARG A 107 -10.23 19.88 -15.05
C ARG A 107 -9.00 18.97 -15.17
N ARG A 108 -7.88 19.44 -14.62
CA ARG A 108 -6.60 18.76 -14.77
C ARG A 108 -6.12 18.21 -13.44
N CYS A 109 -5.88 16.91 -13.40
CA CYS A 109 -5.21 16.26 -12.29
C CYS A 109 -3.69 16.26 -12.48
N ARG A 110 -2.95 16.39 -11.39
CA ARG A 110 -1.50 16.16 -11.34
C ARG A 110 -1.15 15.34 -10.12
N TRP A 111 -0.57 14.16 -10.32
CA TRP A 111 0.02 13.39 -9.24
C TRP A 111 1.45 13.84 -9.00
N ILE A 112 1.87 13.81 -7.74
CA ILE A 112 3.10 14.41 -7.26
C ILE A 112 3.88 13.40 -6.45
N ARG A 113 5.19 13.42 -6.66
CA ARG A 113 6.18 12.79 -5.79
C ARG A 113 7.18 13.84 -5.33
N PHE A 114 7.41 13.94 -4.03
CA PHE A 114 8.39 14.84 -3.46
C PHE A 114 9.80 14.27 -3.62
N LEU A 115 10.77 15.16 -3.78
CA LEU A 115 12.18 14.79 -4.00
C LEU A 115 13.07 15.04 -2.78
N GLU A 116 12.62 15.90 -1.86
CA GLU A 116 13.41 16.32 -0.70
C GLU A 116 12.71 16.04 0.64
N ASP A 117 13.52 15.92 1.70
CA ASP A 117 13.05 15.86 3.08
C ASP A 117 12.61 17.23 3.59
N PRO A 118 11.54 17.33 4.40
CA PRO A 118 10.79 16.23 5.04
C PRO A 118 9.76 15.53 4.15
N CYS A 119 9.44 16.08 2.98
CA CYS A 119 8.23 15.73 2.23
C CYS A 119 8.22 14.32 1.66
N VAL A 120 9.41 13.78 1.36
CA VAL A 120 9.56 12.36 0.97
C VAL A 120 9.06 11.42 2.08
N ARG A 121 9.28 11.77 3.36
CA ARG A 121 8.93 10.93 4.51
C ARG A 121 7.59 11.29 5.15
N ASN A 122 7.23 12.57 5.09
CA ASN A 122 6.02 13.12 5.68
C ASN A 122 5.38 14.13 4.71
N PRO A 123 4.61 13.65 3.72
CA PRO A 123 3.97 14.54 2.75
C PRO A 123 2.89 15.43 3.37
N GLY A 124 2.47 15.16 4.62
CA GLY A 124 1.55 15.99 5.37
C GLY A 124 2.20 17.16 6.14
N ASP A 125 3.53 17.27 6.15
CA ASP A 125 4.24 18.41 6.75
C ASP A 125 3.78 19.71 6.08
N LEU A 126 3.62 20.78 6.87
CA LEU A 126 3.16 22.08 6.37
C LEU A 126 4.06 22.64 5.26
N ARG A 127 5.35 22.27 5.26
CA ARG A 127 6.33 22.66 4.24
C ARG A 127 6.16 21.95 2.89
N CYS A 128 5.32 20.92 2.84
CA CYS A 128 5.04 20.12 1.64
C CYS A 128 3.76 20.56 0.92
N ARG A 129 3.08 21.57 1.44
CA ARG A 129 1.78 22.00 0.92
C ARG A 129 1.98 22.83 -0.34
N CYS A 130 1.56 22.31 -1.48
CA CYS A 130 1.78 23.01 -2.74
C CYS A 130 0.87 24.22 -2.86
N LEU A 131 1.50 25.35 -3.18
CA LEU A 131 0.76 26.49 -3.69
C LEU A 131 0.39 26.27 -5.12
N THR A 132 -0.86 26.58 -5.37
CA THR A 132 -1.46 26.54 -6.69
C THR A 132 -2.33 27.77 -6.85
N HIS A 133 -2.66 28.12 -8.08
CA HIS A 133 -3.54 29.25 -8.36
C HIS A 133 -4.93 29.03 -7.73
N PHE A 134 -5.67 30.13 -7.52
CA PHE A 134 -7.04 30.07 -7.02
C PHE A 134 -7.87 29.07 -7.85
N GLY A 135 -8.66 28.24 -7.18
CA GLY A 135 -9.43 27.18 -7.83
C GLY A 135 -8.67 25.86 -8.03
N THR A 136 -7.48 25.72 -7.45
CA THR A 136 -6.78 24.44 -7.39
C THR A 136 -6.85 23.83 -5.99
N VAL A 137 -7.15 22.54 -5.96
CA VAL A 137 -7.21 21.72 -4.75
C VAL A 137 -5.94 20.89 -4.65
N PHE A 138 -5.41 20.77 -3.45
CA PHE A 138 -4.25 19.95 -3.13
C PHE A 138 -4.62 18.92 -2.07
N GLY A 139 -4.13 17.71 -2.21
CA GLY A 139 -4.20 16.68 -1.18
C GLY A 139 -2.92 15.84 -1.16
N PHE A 140 -2.73 15.09 -0.08
CA PHE A 140 -1.57 14.22 0.12
C PHE A 140 -2.00 12.85 0.64
N LYS A 141 -1.15 11.84 0.42
CA LYS A 141 -1.38 10.48 0.90
C LYS A 141 -1.02 10.41 2.38
N PRO A 142 -1.96 10.13 3.29
CA PRO A 142 -1.67 10.06 4.71
C PRO A 142 -0.72 8.90 4.97
N THR A 143 0.48 9.20 5.45
CA THR A 143 1.31 8.19 6.09
C THR A 143 0.69 7.93 7.46
N GLY A 144 0.40 6.69 7.85
CA GLY A 144 -0.24 6.35 9.14
C GLY A 144 0.52 6.79 10.41
N ARG A 145 1.57 7.61 10.27
CA ARG A 145 2.26 8.33 11.33
C ARG A 145 1.52 9.66 11.55
N ILE A 146 0.67 9.70 12.57
CA ILE A 146 0.20 10.96 13.14
C ILE A 146 1.40 11.51 13.93
N ILE A 147 1.93 12.67 13.54
CA ILE A 147 3.01 13.38 14.26
C ILE A 147 2.37 14.54 15.02
#